data_AF-A0A9E4DCE8-F1
#
_entry.id   AF-A0A9E4DCE8-F1
#
_cell.length_a   1.000
_cell.length_b   1.000
_cell.length_c   1.000
_cell.angle_alpha   90.00
_cell.angle_beta   90.00
_cell.angle_gamma   90.00
#
_symmetry.space_group_name_H-M   'P 1'
#
loop_
_entity.id
_entity.type
_entity.pdbx_description
1 polymer ?
#
loop_
_entity_poly.entity_id
_entity_poly.type
_entity_poly.pdbx_seq_one_letter_code
_entity_poly.pdbx_strand_id
1 'polypeptide(L)'
;PATTAHVTEMIARRKALTVSNHHCEPGQKYVINVRNLYAMEKVPFFDPPRPAGASPEARPNQATAAQGRPDAIVRAFHNSAQCAQANDNLTARRGSLLAAWRDFDQANTGNWSRDELAQARHLDLTMRTALFEGHLDRGCNAYGACERNIIALTIRNRALERCFDREGCAAKGDFAGVATKVSQYNIWDEYLTQISGLTSCFLRDDLGAQPYYAKLQAMYTQNAGDVQRILFGSDADLQALFPGTSLPDLDRTAHYYHAPAMGKCFPGHARVEYMSGAIARNGDAFALIANTRIQVDDKVGSDYRFRTFVLLEEDERDTVEYRDDFPGFLVDGRKVSLSPATDCAPYGIPAGCPVSEVGRYRKTPFWLDAGKPLGLTCAIAQRGESCDGPAESVTVQVGGMCDTQMRPVSGVH
;
A
#
# COMPACT_ATOMS: atom_id res chain seq x y z
N PRO A 1 13.77 8.42 17.99
CA PRO A 1 13.06 9.65 18.41
C PRO A 1 13.83 10.95 18.08
N ALA A 2 15.07 11.12 18.56
CA ALA A 2 15.87 12.33 18.29
C ALA A 2 16.26 12.51 16.81
N THR A 3 16.43 11.41 16.08
CA THR A 3 16.73 11.39 14.65
C THR A 3 15.52 11.75 13.77
N THR A 4 14.30 11.45 14.21
CA THR A 4 13.06 11.73 13.47
C THR A 4 12.74 13.22 13.43
N ALA A 5 12.84 13.91 14.57
CA ALA A 5 12.58 15.34 14.66
C ALA A 5 13.55 16.15 13.77
N HIS A 6 14.82 15.78 13.76
CA HIS A 6 15.83 16.41 12.91
C HIS A 6 15.54 16.20 11.41
N VAL A 7 15.12 15.00 11.00
CA VAL A 7 14.75 14.74 9.60
C VAL A 7 13.51 15.54 9.19
N THR A 8 12.48 15.62 10.04
CA THR A 8 11.28 16.44 9.80
C THR A 8 11.63 17.92 9.59
N GLU A 9 12.50 18.48 10.44
CA GLU A 9 13.00 19.85 10.31
C GLU A 9 13.76 20.05 8.98
N MET A 10 14.62 19.11 8.61
CA MET A 10 15.38 19.17 7.36
C MET A 10 14.48 19.09 6.12
N ILE A 11 13.42 18.28 6.16
CA ILE A 11 12.40 18.21 5.09
C ILE A 11 11.70 19.56 4.96
N ALA A 12 11.22 20.14 6.06
CA ALA A 12 10.54 21.44 6.05
C ALA A 12 11.45 22.55 5.52
N ARG A 13 12.72 22.58 5.97
CA ARG A 13 13.72 23.55 5.50
C ARG A 13 14.02 23.40 4.01
N ARG A 14 14.04 22.18 3.47
CA ARG A 14 14.23 21.94 2.03
C ARG A 14 13.04 22.34 1.18
N LYS A 15 11.80 22.13 1.67
CA LYS A 15 10.58 22.59 0.99
C LYS A 15 10.50 24.12 0.85
N ALA A 16 11.09 24.86 1.79
CA ALA A 16 11.09 26.33 1.77
C ALA A 16 12.13 26.95 0.83
N LEU A 17 12.95 26.15 0.12
CA LEU A 17 13.98 26.68 -0.76
C LEU A 17 13.41 27.08 -2.12
N THR A 18 13.64 28.35 -2.48
CA THR A 18 13.38 28.89 -3.82
C THR A 18 14.68 28.91 -4.65
N VAL A 19 14.56 29.17 -5.96
CA VAL A 19 15.57 28.97 -7.03
C VAL A 19 16.96 29.60 -6.76
N SER A 20 17.10 30.48 -5.77
CA SER A 20 18.40 31.02 -5.33
C SER A 20 19.33 29.99 -4.64
N ASN A 21 18.87 28.78 -4.31
CA ASN A 21 19.60 27.85 -3.41
C ASN A 21 19.89 26.44 -3.95
N HIS A 22 19.92 26.20 -5.27
CA HIS A 22 20.11 24.85 -5.81
C HIS A 22 21.38 24.63 -6.65
N HIS A 23 22.55 24.83 -6.04
CA HIS A 23 23.77 24.17 -6.50
C HIS A 23 24.38 23.36 -5.37
N CYS A 24 24.60 22.06 -5.60
CA CYS A 24 25.49 21.27 -4.77
C CYS A 24 26.93 21.60 -5.20
N GLU A 25 27.82 21.82 -4.22
CA GLU A 25 29.23 22.10 -4.46
C GLU A 25 29.96 20.92 -5.14
N PRO A 26 31.03 21.18 -5.93
CA PRO A 26 31.90 20.14 -6.45
C PRO A 26 32.49 19.26 -5.33
N GLY A 27 32.52 17.93 -5.52
CA GLY A 27 33.11 16.97 -4.57
C GLY A 27 32.11 16.10 -3.79
N GLN A 28 30.81 16.24 -4.04
CA GLN A 28 29.79 15.33 -3.49
C GLN A 28 29.90 13.92 -4.10
N LYS A 29 30.12 12.92 -3.24
CA LYS A 29 30.43 11.53 -3.65
C LYS A 29 29.18 10.65 -3.85
N TYR A 30 28.04 11.04 -3.27
CA TYR A 30 26.76 10.36 -3.43
C TYR A 30 25.66 11.39 -3.69
N VAL A 31 25.08 11.37 -4.88
CA VAL A 31 23.88 12.14 -5.21
C VAL A 31 22.70 11.17 -5.19
N ILE A 32 21.74 11.39 -4.30
CA ILE A 32 20.53 10.57 -4.27
C ILE A 32 19.76 10.82 -5.56
N ASN A 33 19.53 9.75 -6.33
CA ASN A 33 18.85 9.81 -7.61
C ASN A 33 17.38 10.21 -7.43
N VAL A 34 17.00 11.37 -7.97
CA VAL A 34 15.63 11.91 -7.92
C VAL A 34 14.58 11.01 -8.59
N ARG A 35 15.00 10.09 -9.50
CA ARG A 35 14.11 9.09 -10.10
C ARG A 35 13.72 7.97 -9.13
N ASN A 36 14.44 7.83 -8.01
CA ASN A 36 14.14 6.86 -6.96
C ASN A 36 13.50 7.53 -5.71
N LEU A 37 13.25 8.85 -5.76
CA LEU A 37 12.70 9.63 -4.66
C LEU A 37 11.23 9.95 -4.90
N TYR A 38 10.38 8.92 -4.85
CA TYR A 38 8.96 9.13 -4.63
C TYR A 38 8.72 9.34 -3.12
N ALA A 39 8.15 10.50 -2.77
CA ALA A 39 7.73 10.97 -1.44
C ALA A 39 8.77 10.88 -0.28
N MET A 40 9.80 11.73 -0.34
CA MET A 40 10.81 11.99 0.73
C MET A 40 10.26 12.68 2.00
N GLU A 41 8.95 12.64 2.24
CA GLU A 41 8.35 13.29 3.43
C GLU A 41 8.29 12.36 4.64
N LYS A 42 8.44 11.05 4.43
CA LYS A 42 8.33 10.04 5.48
C LYS A 42 9.72 9.66 5.97
N VAL A 43 9.98 9.92 7.25
CA VAL A 43 11.23 9.53 7.91
C VAL A 43 11.34 7.99 7.89
N PRO A 44 12.52 7.43 7.54
CA PRO A 44 12.81 6.02 7.77
C PRO A 44 12.50 5.61 9.20
N PHE A 45 11.73 4.54 9.35
CA PHE A 45 11.38 3.99 10.65
C PHE A 45 12.13 2.67 10.87
N PHE A 46 12.37 2.35 12.13
CA PHE A 46 12.97 1.09 12.58
C PHE A 46 12.24 0.68 13.84
N ASP A 47 11.97 -0.62 13.97
CA ASP A 47 11.43 -1.14 15.21
C ASP A 47 12.40 -0.81 16.37
N PRO A 48 11.88 -0.43 17.55
CA PRO A 48 12.70 -0.26 18.73
C PRO A 48 13.53 -1.53 19.02
N PRO A 49 14.81 -1.37 19.41
CA PRO A 49 15.61 -2.52 19.82
C PRO A 49 14.95 -3.19 21.02
N ARG A 50 15.12 -4.51 21.15
CA ARG A 50 14.59 -5.24 22.30
C ARG A 50 15.20 -4.70 23.60
N PRO A 51 14.42 -4.57 24.68
CA PRO A 51 14.97 -4.27 26.00
C PRO A 51 16.02 -5.30 26.41
N ALA A 52 17.13 -4.84 26.97
CA ALA A 52 18.16 -5.74 27.50
C ALA A 52 17.57 -6.61 28.63
N GLY A 53 17.63 -7.93 28.48
CA GLY A 53 17.09 -8.89 29.46
C GLY A 53 15.62 -9.30 29.24
N ALA A 54 14.94 -8.82 28.19
CA ALA A 54 13.66 -9.38 27.79
C ALA A 54 13.85 -10.81 27.28
N SER A 55 13.33 -11.80 28.02
CA SER A 55 13.34 -13.19 27.56
C SER A 55 12.38 -13.33 26.35
N PRO A 56 12.74 -14.10 25.30
CA PRO A 56 11.85 -14.41 24.18
C PRO A 56 10.55 -15.13 24.60
N GLU A 57 10.46 -15.57 25.86
CA GLU A 57 9.38 -16.36 26.45
C GLU A 57 8.40 -15.53 27.30
N ALA A 58 8.35 -14.21 27.11
CA ALA A 58 7.29 -13.41 27.75
C ALA A 58 5.92 -14.02 27.39
N ARG A 59 5.13 -14.40 28.42
CA ARG A 59 3.83 -15.01 28.18
C ARG A 59 2.98 -14.04 27.35
N PRO A 60 2.38 -14.48 26.23
CA PRO A 60 1.52 -13.61 25.43
C PRO A 60 0.41 -13.05 26.32
N ASN A 61 0.14 -11.75 26.19
CA ASN A 61 -1.05 -11.15 26.81
C ASN A 61 -2.28 -11.93 26.34
N GLN A 62 -3.31 -12.10 27.19
CA GLN A 62 -4.55 -12.81 26.79
C GLN A 62 -5.23 -12.18 25.55
N ALA A 63 -4.96 -10.90 25.25
CA ALA A 63 -5.41 -10.21 24.04
C ALA A 63 -4.65 -10.61 22.75
N THR A 64 -3.55 -11.37 22.84
CA THR A 64 -2.70 -11.81 21.71
C THR A 64 -2.67 -13.34 21.55
N ALA A 65 -3.66 -14.05 22.10
CA ALA A 65 -3.75 -15.51 21.95
C ALA A 65 -3.77 -15.92 20.47
N ALA A 66 -2.95 -16.91 20.11
CA ALA A 66 -2.82 -17.37 18.74
C ALA A 66 -4.13 -17.99 18.22
N GLN A 67 -4.53 -17.66 16.99
CA GLN A 67 -5.75 -18.16 16.35
C GLN A 67 -5.53 -19.46 15.57
N GLY A 68 -4.85 -20.43 16.17
CA GLY A 68 -4.49 -21.69 15.53
C GLY A 68 -2.99 -21.93 15.45
N ARG A 69 -2.62 -23.07 14.86
CA ARG A 69 -1.22 -23.53 14.83
C ARG A 69 -0.33 -22.66 13.93
N PRO A 70 -0.72 -22.30 12.68
CA PRO A 70 0.07 -21.39 11.85
C PRO A 70 0.32 -20.04 12.53
N ASP A 71 -0.71 -19.42 13.12
CA ASP A 71 -0.55 -18.12 13.82
C ASP A 71 0.41 -18.22 15.02
N ALA A 72 0.38 -19.32 15.78
CA ALA A 72 1.32 -19.51 16.88
C ALA A 72 2.79 -19.53 16.40
N ILE A 73 3.05 -20.14 15.24
CA ILE A 73 4.38 -20.19 14.63
C ILE A 73 4.77 -18.80 14.07
N VAL A 74 3.82 -18.07 13.47
CA VAL A 74 4.06 -16.68 13.03
C VAL A 74 4.49 -15.83 14.23
N ARG A 75 3.77 -15.87 15.34
CA ARG A 75 4.14 -15.12 16.56
C ARG A 75 5.51 -15.55 17.09
N ALA A 76 5.84 -16.85 17.06
CA ALA A 76 7.17 -17.34 17.41
C ALA A 76 8.26 -16.80 16.47
N PHE A 77 8.01 -16.73 15.16
CA PHE A 77 8.92 -16.13 14.19
C PHE A 77 9.15 -14.64 14.49
N HIS A 78 8.12 -13.85 14.77
CA HIS A 78 8.29 -12.41 15.05
C HIS A 78 9.06 -12.19 16.35
N ASN A 79 8.91 -13.09 17.32
CA ASN A 79 9.68 -13.10 18.56
C ASN A 79 11.07 -13.73 18.43
N SER A 80 11.50 -14.18 17.24
CA SER A 80 12.82 -14.78 17.00
C SER A 80 13.94 -13.76 16.76
N ALA A 81 15.20 -14.21 16.87
CA ALA A 81 16.36 -13.41 16.50
C ALA A 81 16.47 -13.22 14.98
N GLN A 82 16.01 -14.20 14.19
CA GLN A 82 16.00 -14.17 12.73
C GLN A 82 15.14 -13.02 12.21
N CYS A 83 13.92 -12.86 12.76
CA CYS A 83 13.08 -11.73 12.39
C CYS A 83 13.76 -10.39 12.75
N ALA A 84 14.33 -10.29 13.96
CA ALA A 84 15.00 -9.06 14.40
C ALA A 84 16.13 -8.62 13.43
N GLN A 85 16.92 -9.57 12.92
CA GLN A 85 17.98 -9.29 11.94
C GLN A 85 17.46 -8.74 10.60
N ALA A 86 16.23 -9.09 10.21
CA ALA A 86 15.64 -8.54 8.98
C ALA A 86 15.44 -7.00 9.06
N ASN A 87 15.42 -6.45 10.27
CA ASN A 87 15.17 -5.03 10.54
C ASN A 87 16.47 -4.20 10.64
N ASP A 88 17.65 -4.84 10.62
CA ASP A 88 18.94 -4.17 10.84
C ASP A 88 19.32 -3.19 9.72
N ASN A 89 18.78 -3.37 8.52
CA ASN A 89 19.11 -2.57 7.34
C ASN A 89 17.88 -1.81 6.83
N LEU A 90 18.09 -0.59 6.32
CA LEU A 90 17.02 0.24 5.73
C LEU A 90 16.54 -0.27 4.36
N THR A 91 17.43 -0.90 3.59
CA THR A 91 17.16 -1.34 2.22
C THR A 91 17.17 -2.85 2.13
N ALA A 92 16.59 -3.40 1.06
CA ALA A 92 16.50 -4.85 0.80
C ALA A 92 15.74 -5.67 1.86
N ARG A 93 14.96 -5.00 2.72
CA ARG A 93 14.22 -5.59 3.85
C ARG A 93 13.29 -6.74 3.46
N ARG A 94 12.69 -6.69 2.27
CA ARG A 94 11.91 -7.81 1.74
C ARG A 94 12.76 -9.07 1.55
N GLY A 95 13.92 -8.94 0.89
CA GLY A 95 14.86 -10.04 0.73
C GLY A 95 15.36 -10.56 2.07
N SER A 96 15.64 -9.65 3.01
CA SER A 96 16.03 -9.97 4.38
C SER A 96 14.94 -10.73 5.15
N LEU A 97 13.66 -10.38 4.98
CA LEU A 97 12.54 -11.10 5.59
C LEU A 97 12.42 -12.53 5.04
N LEU A 98 12.51 -12.70 3.72
CA LEU A 98 12.48 -14.03 3.12
C LEU A 98 13.66 -14.89 3.58
N ALA A 99 14.84 -14.29 3.73
CA ALA A 99 16.00 -14.95 4.32
C ALA A 99 15.76 -15.32 5.79
N ALA A 100 15.22 -14.41 6.60
CA ALA A 100 14.90 -14.65 8.00
C ALA A 100 13.92 -15.81 8.19
N TRP A 101 12.88 -15.90 7.37
CA TRP A 101 11.96 -17.04 7.39
C TRP A 101 12.64 -18.35 7.04
N ARG A 102 13.49 -18.38 6.00
CA ARG A 102 14.26 -19.58 5.63
C ARG A 102 15.19 -20.02 6.78
N ASP A 103 15.84 -19.07 7.44
CA ASP A 103 16.77 -19.36 8.53
C ASP A 103 16.01 -19.80 9.80
N PHE A 104 14.82 -19.25 10.04
CA PHE A 104 13.92 -19.68 11.12
C PHE A 104 13.40 -21.11 10.88
N ASP A 105 12.99 -21.43 9.65
CA ASP A 105 12.58 -22.78 9.26
C ASP A 105 13.68 -23.80 9.55
N GLN A 106 14.91 -23.52 9.09
CA GLN A 106 16.06 -24.42 9.31
C GLN A 106 16.37 -24.61 10.79
N ALA A 107 16.26 -23.56 11.60
CA ALA A 107 16.53 -23.63 13.03
C ALA A 107 15.44 -24.40 13.82
N ASN A 108 14.25 -24.58 13.26
CA ASN A 108 13.08 -25.11 13.99
C ASN A 108 12.47 -26.37 13.39
N THR A 109 13.15 -27.06 12.48
CA THR A 109 12.67 -28.34 11.90
C THR A 109 12.45 -29.45 12.92
N GLY A 110 13.01 -29.33 14.13
CA GLY A 110 12.77 -30.25 15.25
C GLY A 110 11.56 -29.88 16.13
N ASN A 111 11.06 -28.65 16.03
CA ASN A 111 9.97 -28.12 16.86
C ASN A 111 8.62 -28.14 16.12
N TRP A 112 8.66 -27.95 14.80
CA TRP A 112 7.49 -27.99 13.91
C TRP A 112 7.80 -28.77 12.64
N SER A 113 6.78 -29.39 12.07
CA SER A 113 6.89 -30.05 10.77
C SER A 113 7.10 -29.03 9.64
N ARG A 114 7.62 -29.51 8.49
CA ARG A 114 7.83 -28.67 7.31
C ARG A 114 6.55 -28.02 6.81
N ASP A 115 5.43 -28.75 6.86
CA ASP A 115 4.14 -28.26 6.39
C ASP A 115 3.59 -27.16 7.32
N GLU A 116 3.74 -27.33 8.64
CA GLU A 116 3.37 -26.29 9.62
C GLU A 116 4.19 -25.01 9.43
N LEU A 117 5.51 -25.12 9.22
CA LEU A 117 6.38 -23.99 8.93
C LEU A 117 6.01 -23.30 7.60
N ALA A 118 5.71 -24.08 6.56
CA ALA A 118 5.27 -23.55 5.29
C ALA A 118 3.94 -22.78 5.40
N GLN A 119 2.94 -23.35 6.09
CA GLN A 119 1.65 -22.68 6.32
C GLN A 119 1.82 -21.40 7.13
N ALA A 120 2.67 -21.39 8.16
CA ALA A 120 2.96 -20.20 8.95
C ALA A 120 3.58 -19.09 8.08
N ARG A 121 4.58 -19.41 7.26
CA ARG A 121 5.18 -18.45 6.31
C ARG A 121 4.15 -17.92 5.31
N HIS A 122 3.29 -18.79 4.77
CA HIS A 122 2.22 -18.38 3.87
C HIS A 122 1.23 -17.42 4.54
N LEU A 123 0.86 -17.69 5.81
CA LEU A 123 -0.01 -16.83 6.60
C LEU A 123 0.63 -15.46 6.85
N ASP A 124 1.86 -15.41 7.36
CA ASP A 124 2.53 -14.15 7.69
C ASP A 124 2.65 -13.22 6.47
N LEU A 125 3.22 -13.74 5.38
CA LEU A 125 3.47 -12.93 4.18
C LEU A 125 2.15 -12.47 3.52
N THR A 126 1.10 -13.29 3.57
CA THR A 126 -0.23 -12.88 3.11
C THR A 126 -0.83 -11.81 4.01
N MET A 127 -0.80 -12.00 5.33
CA MET A 127 -1.36 -11.06 6.31
C MET A 127 -0.67 -9.70 6.26
N ARG A 128 0.66 -9.70 6.16
CA ARG A 128 1.47 -8.49 5.96
C ARG A 128 1.00 -7.73 4.72
N THR A 129 0.91 -8.43 3.58
CA THR A 129 0.49 -7.83 2.31
C THR A 129 -0.93 -7.29 2.43
N ALA A 130 -1.86 -8.07 2.99
CA ALA A 130 -3.25 -7.65 3.20
C ALA A 130 -3.35 -6.41 4.09
N LEU A 131 -2.62 -6.34 5.21
CA LEU A 131 -2.60 -5.17 6.09
C LEU A 131 -2.09 -3.91 5.39
N PHE A 132 -1.06 -4.05 4.56
CA PHE A 132 -0.42 -2.92 3.87
C PHE A 132 -1.23 -2.41 2.68
N GLU A 133 -1.85 -3.31 1.93
CA GLU A 133 -2.74 -2.96 0.82
C GLU A 133 -4.12 -2.49 1.33
N GLY A 134 -4.60 -3.00 2.47
CA GLY A 134 -5.90 -2.71 3.07
C GLY A 134 -5.97 -1.45 3.96
N HIS A 135 -5.12 -0.45 3.70
CA HIS A 135 -5.04 0.85 4.39
C HIS A 135 -4.96 0.79 5.93
N LEU A 136 -3.76 1.02 6.47
CA LEU A 136 -3.51 1.02 7.93
C LEU A 136 -4.42 1.98 8.71
N ASP A 137 -4.82 3.09 8.11
CA ASP A 137 -5.64 4.10 8.80
C ASP A 137 -7.05 3.62 9.09
N ARG A 138 -7.64 2.75 8.24
CA ARG A 138 -8.95 2.11 8.48
C ARG A 138 -9.00 1.30 9.78
N GLY A 139 -7.85 0.89 10.30
CA GLY A 139 -7.75 0.15 11.55
C GLY A 139 -8.63 -1.10 11.55
N CYS A 140 -9.41 -1.27 12.61
CA CYS A 140 -10.27 -2.43 12.84
C CYS A 140 -11.74 -2.16 12.51
N ASN A 141 -12.03 -1.19 11.62
CA ASN A 141 -13.39 -1.02 11.10
C ASN A 141 -13.80 -2.19 10.19
N ALA A 142 -15.11 -2.38 10.01
CA ALA A 142 -15.62 -3.53 9.25
C ALA A 142 -15.14 -3.52 7.78
N TYR A 143 -15.17 -2.36 7.12
CA TYR A 143 -14.80 -2.23 5.70
C TYR A 143 -13.33 -2.63 5.46
N GLY A 144 -12.40 -2.08 6.23
CA GLY A 144 -10.97 -2.39 6.12
C GLY A 144 -10.67 -3.86 6.44
N ALA A 145 -11.37 -4.46 7.41
CA ALA A 145 -11.22 -5.88 7.68
C ALA A 145 -11.70 -6.75 6.52
N CYS A 146 -12.83 -6.40 5.91
CA CYS A 146 -13.35 -7.11 4.73
C CYS A 146 -12.43 -6.90 3.51
N GLU A 147 -11.89 -5.70 3.28
CA GLU A 147 -10.85 -5.47 2.25
C GLU A 147 -9.65 -6.39 2.42
N ARG A 148 -9.13 -6.53 3.66
CA ARG A 148 -8.01 -7.44 3.96
C ARG A 148 -8.33 -8.89 3.64
N ASN A 149 -9.53 -9.36 3.97
CA ASN A 149 -9.99 -10.71 3.61
C ASN A 149 -10.05 -10.87 2.08
N ILE A 150 -10.50 -9.85 1.34
CA ILE A 150 -10.56 -9.91 -0.12
C ILE A 150 -9.15 -9.88 -0.73
N ILE A 151 -8.23 -9.09 -0.21
CA ILE A 151 -6.82 -9.09 -0.66
C ILE A 151 -6.23 -10.50 -0.47
N ALA A 152 -6.45 -11.12 0.69
CA ALA A 152 -6.06 -12.50 0.93
C ALA A 152 -6.72 -13.50 -0.05
N LEU A 153 -8.00 -13.32 -0.38
CA LEU A 153 -8.70 -14.12 -1.41
C LEU A 153 -8.02 -13.98 -2.78
N THR A 154 -7.65 -12.76 -3.18
CA THR A 154 -6.95 -12.56 -4.47
C THR A 154 -5.56 -13.18 -4.48
N ILE A 155 -4.83 -13.18 -3.37
CA ILE A 155 -3.55 -13.89 -3.23
C ILE A 155 -3.78 -15.40 -3.36
N ARG A 156 -4.78 -15.94 -2.64
CA ARG A 156 -5.17 -17.35 -2.71
C ARG A 156 -5.43 -17.78 -4.15
N ASN A 157 -6.28 -17.04 -4.87
CA ASN A 157 -6.72 -17.44 -6.20
C ASN A 157 -5.63 -17.28 -7.27
N ARG A 158 -4.76 -16.27 -7.13
CA ARG A 158 -3.55 -16.17 -7.96
C ARG A 158 -2.60 -17.37 -7.75
N ALA A 159 -2.54 -17.93 -6.54
CA ALA A 159 -1.72 -19.10 -6.23
C ALA A 159 -2.38 -20.46 -6.55
N LEU A 160 -3.71 -20.58 -6.45
CA LEU A 160 -4.43 -21.85 -6.66
C LEU A 160 -5.01 -22.00 -8.07
N GLU A 161 -5.65 -20.94 -8.57
CA GLU A 161 -6.43 -20.99 -9.81
C GLU A 161 -5.65 -20.47 -11.01
N ARG A 162 -4.64 -19.65 -10.78
CA ARG A 162 -3.89 -18.94 -11.83
C ARG A 162 -2.39 -18.92 -11.59
N CYS A 163 -1.84 -19.97 -11.01
CA CYS A 163 -0.44 -20.05 -10.59
C CYS A 163 0.53 -19.76 -11.75
N PHE A 164 0.81 -18.48 -11.98
CA PHE A 164 1.66 -17.99 -13.06
C PHE A 164 2.97 -17.48 -12.46
N ASP A 165 4.09 -17.87 -13.07
CA ASP A 165 5.43 -17.42 -12.66
C ASP A 165 5.55 -15.89 -12.59
N ARG A 166 4.88 -15.19 -13.52
CA ARG A 166 4.87 -13.72 -13.57
C ARG A 166 4.16 -13.08 -12.38
N GLU A 167 3.23 -13.80 -11.74
CA GLU A 167 2.54 -13.40 -10.51
C GLU A 167 3.27 -13.90 -9.25
N GLY A 168 4.41 -14.59 -9.41
CA GLY A 168 5.26 -15.06 -8.32
C GLY A 168 4.91 -16.44 -7.78
N CYS A 169 3.98 -17.16 -8.41
CA CYS A 169 3.62 -18.51 -7.99
C CYS A 169 4.60 -19.53 -8.57
N ALA A 170 5.42 -20.18 -7.75
CA ALA A 170 6.35 -21.22 -8.21
C ALA A 170 5.72 -22.62 -8.31
N ALA A 171 4.66 -22.86 -7.52
CA ALA A 171 3.88 -24.09 -7.53
C ALA A 171 2.47 -23.80 -6.99
N LYS A 172 1.48 -24.62 -7.38
CA LYS A 172 0.08 -24.43 -6.92
C LYS A 172 0.04 -24.37 -5.39
N GLY A 173 -0.52 -23.29 -4.86
CA GLY A 173 -0.57 -23.02 -3.41
C GLY A 173 0.60 -22.21 -2.85
N ASP A 174 1.50 -21.70 -3.70
CA ASP A 174 2.58 -20.80 -3.29
C ASP A 174 2.08 -19.38 -2.97
N PHE A 175 1.35 -19.26 -1.86
CA PHE A 175 0.81 -17.97 -1.40
C PHE A 175 1.91 -16.97 -1.04
N ALA A 176 3.07 -17.46 -0.57
CA ALA A 176 4.19 -16.62 -0.16
C ALA A 176 4.87 -15.97 -1.37
N GLY A 177 5.09 -16.74 -2.43
CA GLY A 177 5.61 -16.23 -3.69
C GLY A 177 4.68 -15.18 -4.30
N VAL A 178 3.37 -15.46 -4.34
CA VAL A 178 2.35 -14.53 -4.84
C VAL A 178 2.25 -13.25 -4.01
N ALA A 179 2.16 -13.38 -2.67
CA ALA A 179 2.04 -12.23 -1.78
C ALA A 179 3.25 -11.32 -1.89
N THR A 180 4.45 -11.90 -1.97
CA THR A 180 5.67 -11.09 -1.98
C THR A 180 5.96 -10.50 -3.35
N LYS A 181 5.59 -11.12 -4.49
CA LYS A 181 5.93 -10.61 -5.83
C LYS A 181 5.60 -9.12 -5.99
N VAL A 182 6.60 -8.28 -6.32
CA VAL A 182 6.35 -6.88 -6.65
C VAL A 182 5.45 -6.85 -7.89
N SER A 183 4.24 -6.36 -7.71
CA SER A 183 3.22 -6.22 -8.74
C SER A 183 2.30 -5.07 -8.35
N GLN A 184 1.43 -4.63 -9.25
CA GLN A 184 0.43 -3.60 -8.93
C GLN A 184 -0.47 -3.94 -7.72
N TYR A 185 -0.55 -5.21 -7.34
CA TYR A 185 -1.39 -5.70 -6.23
C TYR A 185 -0.65 -5.86 -4.89
N ASN A 186 0.68 -5.76 -4.90
CA ASN A 186 1.50 -5.92 -3.69
C ASN A 186 2.58 -4.82 -3.62
N ILE A 187 2.37 -3.70 -4.32
CA ILE A 187 3.37 -2.64 -4.44
C ILE A 187 3.49 -1.86 -3.13
N TRP A 188 2.42 -1.77 -2.34
CA TRP A 188 2.47 -1.14 -1.04
C TRP A 188 3.24 -1.98 -0.03
N ASP A 189 3.24 -3.32 -0.17
CA ASP A 189 4.17 -4.15 0.60
C ASP A 189 5.61 -3.75 0.29
N GLU A 190 6.02 -3.73 -0.99
CA GLU A 190 7.39 -3.30 -1.35
C GLU A 190 7.68 -1.87 -0.85
N TYR A 191 6.78 -0.91 -1.10
CA TYR A 191 6.97 0.49 -0.72
C TYR A 191 7.09 0.69 0.80
N LEU A 192 6.15 0.15 1.58
CA LEU A 192 6.13 0.29 3.04
C LEU A 192 7.27 -0.50 3.70
N THR A 193 7.65 -1.65 3.14
CA THR A 193 8.81 -2.42 3.59
C THR A 193 10.10 -1.59 3.45
N GLN A 194 10.29 -0.90 2.33
CA GLN A 194 11.51 -0.13 2.09
C GLN A 194 11.53 1.22 2.83
N ILE A 195 10.40 1.93 2.89
CA ILE A 195 10.38 3.33 3.34
C ILE A 195 9.91 3.48 4.78
N SER A 196 8.83 2.82 5.18
CA SER A 196 8.18 3.14 6.44
C SER A 196 8.63 2.28 7.61
N GLY A 197 9.73 1.52 7.48
CA GLY A 197 10.22 0.75 8.63
C GLY A 197 9.29 -0.31 9.15
N LEU A 198 8.17 -0.54 8.45
CA LEU A 198 7.19 -1.56 8.78
C LEU A 198 7.79 -2.90 8.37
N THR A 199 8.86 -3.24 9.06
CA THR A 199 9.63 -4.43 8.86
C THR A 199 9.14 -5.45 9.86
N SER A 200 8.30 -6.35 9.34
CA SER A 200 8.21 -7.76 9.67
C SER A 200 7.78 -8.07 11.08
N CYS A 201 8.53 -7.70 12.11
CA CYS A 201 8.37 -8.19 13.47
C CYS A 201 7.36 -7.41 14.29
N PHE A 202 6.35 -6.80 13.65
CA PHE A 202 5.36 -5.96 14.33
C PHE A 202 4.50 -6.73 15.35
N LEU A 203 4.48 -8.06 15.28
CA LEU A 203 3.87 -8.96 16.27
C LEU A 203 4.76 -9.30 17.48
N ARG A 204 5.94 -8.70 17.61
CA ARG A 204 6.77 -8.82 18.81
C ARG A 204 5.98 -8.41 20.04
N ASP A 205 6.05 -9.23 21.09
CA ASP A 205 5.26 -8.99 22.30
C ASP A 205 5.68 -7.71 23.02
N ASP A 206 6.99 -7.39 23.00
CA ASP A 206 7.53 -6.18 23.65
C ASP A 206 7.09 -4.86 22.98
N LEU A 207 6.55 -4.92 21.76
CA LEU A 207 6.04 -3.75 21.06
C LEU A 207 4.58 -3.45 21.39
N GLY A 208 3.83 -4.40 21.94
CA GLY A 208 2.37 -4.29 22.12
C GLY A 208 1.90 -3.18 23.07
N ALA A 209 2.80 -2.58 23.86
CA ALA A 209 2.48 -1.44 24.71
C ALA A 209 2.54 -0.09 23.98
N GLN A 210 3.09 -0.05 22.77
CA GLN A 210 3.18 1.18 21.96
C GLN A 210 1.94 1.29 21.05
N PRO A 211 1.18 2.41 21.08
CA PRO A 211 -0.11 2.52 20.39
C PRO A 211 -0.07 2.15 18.90
N TYR A 212 1.01 2.52 18.21
CA TYR A 212 1.21 2.18 16.81
C TYR A 212 1.23 0.66 16.55
N TYR A 213 2.00 -0.10 17.35
CA TYR A 213 2.09 -1.55 17.20
C TYR A 213 0.87 -2.25 17.77
N ALA A 214 0.29 -1.75 18.86
CA ALA A 214 -0.97 -2.26 19.41
C ALA A 214 -2.07 -2.26 18.33
N LYS A 215 -2.22 -1.16 17.58
CA LYS A 215 -3.14 -1.06 16.45
C LYS A 215 -2.84 -2.12 15.38
N LEU A 216 -1.59 -2.26 14.94
CA LEU A 216 -1.20 -3.25 13.92
C LEU A 216 -1.45 -4.69 14.38
N GLN A 217 -1.11 -5.01 15.63
CA GLN A 217 -1.33 -6.32 16.23
C GLN A 217 -2.82 -6.64 16.37
N ALA A 218 -3.64 -5.64 16.70
CA ALA A 218 -5.10 -5.77 16.76
C ALA A 218 -5.70 -6.01 15.36
N MET A 219 -5.27 -5.25 14.34
CA MET A 219 -5.68 -5.47 12.95
C MET A 219 -5.30 -6.86 12.45
N TYR A 220 -4.07 -7.30 12.72
CA TYR A 220 -3.64 -8.66 12.39
C TYR A 220 -4.53 -9.70 13.08
N THR A 221 -4.74 -9.55 14.39
CA THR A 221 -5.54 -10.49 15.18
C THR A 221 -7.00 -10.51 14.72
N GLN A 222 -7.56 -9.40 14.26
CA GLN A 222 -8.93 -9.35 13.73
C GLN A 222 -9.11 -10.24 12.49
N ASN A 223 -8.11 -10.34 11.62
CA ASN A 223 -8.20 -11.01 10.33
C ASN A 223 -7.53 -12.40 10.29
N ALA A 224 -6.65 -12.75 11.23
CA ALA A 224 -5.84 -13.96 11.18
C ALA A 224 -6.66 -15.26 11.02
N GLY A 225 -7.78 -15.40 11.73
CA GLY A 225 -8.66 -16.56 11.62
C GLY A 225 -9.32 -16.68 10.25
N ASP A 226 -9.87 -15.57 9.73
CA ASP A 226 -10.49 -15.52 8.41
C ASP A 226 -9.47 -15.82 7.31
N VAL A 227 -8.29 -15.21 7.38
CA VAL A 227 -7.24 -15.43 6.37
C VAL A 227 -6.72 -16.86 6.39
N GLN A 228 -6.58 -17.50 7.56
CA GLN A 228 -6.28 -18.94 7.62
C GLN A 228 -7.34 -19.78 6.92
N ARG A 229 -8.63 -19.47 7.12
CA ARG A 229 -9.74 -20.15 6.46
C ARG A 229 -9.75 -19.91 4.94
N ILE A 230 -9.36 -18.71 4.49
CA ILE A 230 -9.20 -18.40 3.06
C ILE A 230 -8.07 -19.23 2.44
N LEU A 231 -6.91 -19.28 3.09
CA LEU A 231 -5.71 -19.92 2.53
C LEU A 231 -5.75 -21.45 2.63
N PHE A 232 -6.26 -21.98 3.74
CA PHE A 232 -6.11 -23.40 4.10
C PHE A 232 -7.44 -24.11 4.38
N GLY A 233 -8.55 -23.38 4.38
CA GLY A 233 -9.89 -23.93 4.61
C GLY A 233 -10.51 -24.56 3.37
N SER A 234 -11.77 -24.94 3.51
CA SER A 234 -12.59 -25.55 2.47
C SER A 234 -13.36 -24.51 1.65
N ASP A 235 -13.98 -24.94 0.55
CA ASP A 235 -14.90 -24.10 -0.21
C ASP A 235 -16.11 -23.64 0.63
N ALA A 236 -16.53 -24.47 1.60
CA ALA A 236 -17.59 -24.10 2.55
C ALA A 236 -17.14 -22.97 3.48
N ASP A 237 -15.84 -22.91 3.82
CA ASP A 237 -15.29 -21.79 4.59
C ASP A 237 -15.31 -20.49 3.79
N LEU A 238 -14.94 -20.53 2.51
CA LEU A 238 -15.01 -19.36 1.63
C LEU A 238 -16.43 -18.83 1.48
N GLN A 239 -17.41 -19.73 1.28
CA GLN A 239 -18.81 -19.34 1.20
C GLN A 239 -19.35 -18.75 2.51
N ALA A 240 -18.88 -19.27 3.65
CA ALA A 240 -19.24 -18.73 4.96
C ALA A 240 -18.61 -17.36 5.23
N LEU A 241 -17.39 -17.11 4.73
CA LEU A 241 -16.71 -15.81 4.85
C LEU A 241 -17.28 -14.75 3.91
N PHE A 242 -17.74 -15.15 2.73
CA PHE A 242 -18.31 -14.27 1.71
C PHE A 242 -19.74 -14.65 1.34
N PRO A 243 -20.69 -14.56 2.30
CA PRO A 243 -22.07 -15.00 2.09
C PRO A 243 -22.72 -14.28 0.90
N GLY A 244 -23.53 -15.03 0.14
CA GLY A 244 -24.28 -14.52 -1.01
C GLY A 244 -23.47 -14.41 -2.30
N THR A 245 -22.16 -14.69 -2.30
CA THR A 245 -21.35 -14.78 -3.52
C THR A 245 -21.18 -16.23 -3.95
N SER A 246 -21.32 -16.52 -5.24
CA SER A 246 -21.15 -17.88 -5.75
C SER A 246 -19.68 -18.31 -5.68
N LEU A 247 -19.42 -19.60 -5.37
CA LEU A 247 -18.06 -20.13 -5.34
C LEU A 247 -17.29 -19.92 -6.67
N PRO A 248 -17.89 -20.15 -7.86
CA PRO A 248 -17.21 -19.86 -9.13
C PRO A 248 -16.81 -18.39 -9.31
N ASP A 249 -17.57 -17.45 -8.75
CA ASP A 249 -17.20 -16.04 -8.78
C ASP A 249 -16.07 -15.75 -7.79
N LEU A 250 -16.10 -16.35 -6.59
CA LEU A 250 -15.03 -16.26 -5.60
C LEU A 250 -13.71 -16.79 -6.14
N ASP A 251 -13.66 -18.00 -6.70
CA ASP A 251 -12.42 -18.61 -7.21
C ASP A 251 -11.80 -17.83 -8.38
N ARG A 252 -12.63 -17.17 -9.19
CA ARG A 252 -12.18 -16.34 -10.31
C ARG A 252 -11.84 -14.90 -9.90
N THR A 253 -11.96 -14.54 -8.63
CA THR A 253 -11.60 -13.22 -8.11
C THR A 253 -10.11 -13.17 -7.78
N ALA A 254 -9.30 -12.84 -8.78
CA ALA A 254 -7.84 -12.72 -8.65
C ALA A 254 -7.33 -11.27 -8.70
N HIS A 255 -8.23 -10.32 -8.96
CA HIS A 255 -7.91 -8.92 -9.16
C HIS A 255 -8.84 -8.05 -8.34
N TYR A 256 -8.35 -6.88 -7.92
CA TYR A 256 -9.17 -5.80 -7.41
C TYR A 256 -8.73 -4.48 -8.05
N TYR A 257 -9.68 -3.59 -8.26
CA TYR A 257 -9.45 -2.22 -8.71
C TYR A 257 -9.59 -1.28 -7.53
N HIS A 258 -8.54 -0.52 -7.23
CA HIS A 258 -8.53 0.45 -6.13
C HIS A 258 -8.51 1.88 -6.70
N ALA A 259 -9.70 2.48 -6.81
CA ALA A 259 -9.89 3.75 -7.53
C ALA A 259 -9.03 4.91 -7.00
N PRO A 260 -8.87 5.10 -5.67
CA PRO A 260 -8.05 6.19 -5.13
C PRO A 260 -6.60 6.20 -5.63
N ALA A 261 -6.00 5.03 -5.85
CA ALA A 261 -4.62 4.90 -6.33
C ALA A 261 -4.46 5.03 -7.86
N MET A 262 -5.55 5.13 -8.61
CA MET A 262 -5.49 5.23 -10.06
C MET A 262 -5.02 6.61 -10.55
N GLY A 263 -4.64 6.66 -11.83
CA GLY A 263 -4.21 7.90 -12.48
C GLY A 263 -5.20 9.04 -12.25
N LYS A 264 -4.72 10.13 -11.67
CA LYS A 264 -5.54 11.30 -11.35
C LYS A 264 -5.91 12.09 -12.60
N CYS A 265 -7.17 12.52 -12.65
CA CYS A 265 -7.75 13.26 -13.75
C CYS A 265 -8.28 14.61 -13.27
N PHE A 266 -8.23 15.63 -14.14
CA PHE A 266 -8.65 16.99 -13.83
C PHE A 266 -9.51 17.60 -14.95
N PRO A 267 -10.65 16.99 -15.33
CA PRO A 267 -11.45 17.46 -16.47
C PRO A 267 -12.03 18.87 -16.28
N GLY A 268 -12.21 19.32 -15.02
CA GLY A 268 -12.61 20.70 -14.70
C GLY A 268 -11.48 21.73 -14.80
N HIS A 269 -10.24 21.31 -15.08
CA HIS A 269 -9.06 22.18 -15.12
C HIS A 269 -8.48 22.21 -16.53
N ALA A 270 -8.55 23.37 -17.18
CA ALA A 270 -8.03 23.53 -18.52
C ALA A 270 -6.49 23.53 -18.51
N ARG A 271 -5.90 22.91 -19.56
CA ARG A 271 -4.47 23.01 -19.90
C ARG A 271 -3.51 22.55 -18.79
N VAL A 272 -3.90 21.53 -18.05
CA VAL A 272 -3.04 20.89 -17.04
C VAL A 272 -2.13 19.88 -17.71
N GLU A 273 -0.83 19.99 -17.45
CA GLU A 273 0.20 19.13 -18.02
C GLU A 273 1.06 18.49 -16.94
N TYR A 274 1.40 17.21 -17.10
CA TYR A 274 2.37 16.54 -16.23
C TYR A 274 3.76 16.66 -16.82
N MET A 275 4.64 17.36 -16.10
CA MET A 275 6.02 17.57 -16.48
C MET A 275 6.90 16.48 -15.89
N SER A 276 7.18 15.44 -16.67
CA SER A 276 8.22 14.46 -16.29
C SER A 276 9.61 15.11 -16.22
N GLY A 277 9.85 16.15 -17.01
CA GLY A 277 11.06 16.97 -17.01
C GLY A 277 11.06 18.02 -18.12
N ALA A 278 11.17 19.29 -17.76
CA ALA A 278 11.31 20.43 -18.66
C ALA A 278 12.20 21.51 -18.04
N ILE A 279 12.83 22.31 -18.90
CA ILE A 279 13.52 23.52 -18.47
C ILE A 279 12.56 24.69 -18.64
N ALA A 280 12.49 25.55 -17.63
CA ALA A 280 11.89 26.86 -17.73
C ALA A 280 12.97 27.94 -17.70
N ARG A 281 12.80 29.04 -18.45
CA ARG A 281 13.81 30.10 -18.59
C ARG A 281 13.23 31.50 -18.35
N ASN A 282 14.05 32.38 -17.77
CA ASN A 282 13.81 33.82 -17.69
C ASN A 282 15.14 34.54 -17.92
N GLY A 283 15.36 35.04 -19.14
CA GLY A 283 16.69 35.51 -19.56
C GLY A 283 17.74 34.40 -19.44
N ASP A 284 18.83 34.68 -18.73
CA ASP A 284 19.92 33.73 -18.48
C ASP A 284 19.63 32.75 -17.33
N ALA A 285 18.56 32.97 -16.57
CA ALA A 285 18.15 32.08 -15.48
C ALA A 285 17.39 30.85 -16.03
N PHE A 286 17.57 29.71 -15.38
CA PHE A 286 16.82 28.49 -15.69
C PHE A 286 16.34 27.75 -14.43
N ALA A 287 15.21 27.07 -14.55
CA ALA A 287 14.65 26.18 -13.54
C ALA A 287 14.35 24.81 -14.15
N LEU A 288 14.59 23.73 -13.40
CA LEU A 288 14.18 22.39 -13.78
C LEU A 288 12.79 22.12 -13.20
N ILE A 289 11.81 21.92 -14.07
CA ILE A 289 10.45 21.54 -13.74
C ILE A 289 10.33 20.03 -13.97
N ALA A 290 10.26 19.23 -12.90
CA ALA A 290 10.25 17.78 -13.01
C ALA A 290 9.33 17.14 -11.97
N ASN A 291 8.70 16.02 -12.35
CA ASN A 291 7.73 15.27 -11.55
C ASN A 291 6.64 16.16 -10.92
N THR A 292 6.16 17.14 -11.67
CA THR A 292 5.14 18.09 -11.19
C THR A 292 4.09 18.32 -12.27
N ARG A 293 2.94 18.85 -11.88
CA ARG A 293 1.94 19.33 -12.81
C ARG A 293 2.01 20.84 -12.92
N ILE A 294 1.75 21.35 -14.11
CA ILE A 294 1.63 22.78 -14.36
C ILE A 294 0.30 23.06 -15.05
N GLN A 295 -0.25 24.23 -14.81
CA GLN A 295 -1.20 24.83 -15.72
C GLN A 295 -0.43 25.60 -16.76
N VAL A 296 -0.60 25.22 -18.03
CA VAL A 296 -0.01 25.94 -19.16
C VAL A 296 -0.90 27.13 -19.51
N ASP A 297 -0.28 28.30 -19.57
CA ASP A 297 -0.91 29.57 -19.88
C ASP A 297 -0.45 30.08 -21.26
N ASP A 298 -0.55 31.38 -21.53
CA ASP A 298 -0.23 31.98 -22.83
C ASP A 298 1.12 31.56 -23.40
N LYS A 299 1.10 31.30 -24.72
CA LYS A 299 2.31 31.01 -25.49
C LYS A 299 3.13 32.28 -25.70
N VAL A 300 4.45 32.19 -25.56
CA VAL A 300 5.43 33.25 -25.81
C VAL A 300 6.54 32.71 -26.70
N GLY A 301 6.55 33.12 -27.97
CA GLY A 301 7.46 32.51 -28.95
C GLY A 301 7.16 31.02 -29.10
N SER A 302 8.16 30.17 -28.86
CA SER A 302 8.00 28.70 -28.84
C SER A 302 7.57 28.14 -27.49
N ASP A 303 7.62 28.94 -26.42
CA ASP A 303 7.51 28.50 -25.03
C ASP A 303 6.19 28.97 -24.41
N TYR A 304 5.93 28.61 -23.14
CA TYR A 304 4.67 28.94 -22.48
C TYR A 304 4.88 29.56 -21.10
N ARG A 305 4.03 30.51 -20.74
CA ARG A 305 3.81 30.84 -19.33
C ARG A 305 3.18 29.66 -18.63
N PHE A 306 3.41 29.54 -17.34
CA PHE A 306 2.84 28.47 -16.56
C PHE A 306 2.66 28.85 -15.09
N ARG A 307 1.78 28.12 -14.41
CA ARG A 307 1.64 28.12 -12.95
C ARG A 307 1.80 26.71 -12.44
N THR A 308 2.39 26.53 -11.26
CA THR A 308 2.40 25.24 -10.58
C THR A 308 0.98 24.82 -10.29
N PHE A 309 0.64 23.56 -10.62
CA PHE A 309 -0.60 22.92 -10.26
C PHE A 309 -0.36 22.11 -8.97
N VAL A 310 -0.78 22.67 -7.84
CA VAL A 310 -0.64 22.01 -6.54
C VAL A 310 -1.90 21.21 -6.27
N LEU A 311 -1.75 19.89 -6.24
CA LEU A 311 -2.82 18.97 -5.86
C LEU A 311 -2.78 18.73 -4.36
N LEU A 312 -3.93 18.86 -3.70
CA LEU A 312 -4.16 18.43 -2.34
C LEU A 312 -5.18 17.29 -2.37
N GLU A 313 -4.77 16.13 -1.83
CA GLU A 313 -5.63 14.95 -1.74
C GLU A 313 -6.31 14.95 -0.38
N GLU A 314 -7.61 15.23 -0.37
CA GLU A 314 -8.45 15.12 0.81
C GLU A 314 -9.17 13.76 0.80
N ASP A 315 -9.92 13.43 1.85
CA ASP A 315 -10.55 12.12 1.99
C ASP A 315 -11.60 11.85 0.89
N GLU A 316 -12.44 12.85 0.57
CA GLU A 316 -13.54 12.70 -0.39
C GLU A 316 -13.37 13.46 -1.71
N ARG A 317 -12.39 14.36 -1.78
CA ARG A 317 -12.10 15.17 -2.98
C ARG A 317 -10.62 15.43 -3.22
N ASP A 318 -10.33 15.84 -4.46
CA ASP A 318 -9.05 16.42 -4.83
C ASP A 318 -9.26 17.94 -4.93
N THR A 319 -8.53 18.73 -4.14
CA THR A 319 -8.51 20.20 -4.27
C THR A 319 -7.25 20.67 -4.97
N VAL A 320 -7.35 21.82 -5.65
CA VAL A 320 -6.30 22.32 -6.54
C VAL A 320 -6.04 23.78 -6.24
N GLU A 321 -4.76 24.12 -6.11
CA GLU A 321 -4.29 25.48 -6.03
C GLU A 321 -3.31 25.78 -7.18
N TYR A 322 -3.44 26.96 -7.79
CA TYR A 322 -2.49 27.44 -8.79
C TYR A 322 -1.55 28.45 -8.16
N ARG A 323 -0.25 28.17 -8.20
CA ARG A 323 0.79 29.06 -7.67
C ARG A 323 1.72 29.53 -8.76
N ASP A 324 2.05 30.82 -8.75
CA ASP A 324 3.14 31.35 -9.57
C ASP A 324 4.46 31.28 -8.80
N ASP A 325 5.01 30.08 -8.67
CA ASP A 325 6.28 29.85 -7.98
C ASP A 325 7.49 30.32 -8.81
N PHE A 326 7.29 30.62 -10.11
CA PHE A 326 8.34 30.97 -11.08
C PHE A 326 7.96 32.20 -11.92
N PRO A 327 7.76 33.37 -11.29
CA PRO A 327 7.29 34.56 -11.98
C PRO A 327 8.23 34.96 -13.12
N GLY A 328 7.67 35.14 -14.32
CA GLY A 328 8.40 35.53 -15.53
C GLY A 328 9.16 34.39 -16.24
N PHE A 329 9.16 33.16 -15.71
CA PHE A 329 9.74 32.02 -16.40
C PHE A 329 8.79 31.46 -17.47
N LEU A 330 9.38 30.99 -18.56
CA LEU A 330 8.69 30.31 -19.65
C LEU A 330 9.16 28.86 -19.73
N VAL A 331 8.22 27.90 -19.70
CA VAL A 331 8.53 26.47 -19.85
C VAL A 331 8.74 26.12 -21.32
N ASP A 332 9.78 25.31 -21.60
CA ASP A 332 10.12 24.81 -22.95
C ASP A 332 8.91 24.18 -23.63
N GLY A 333 8.41 24.83 -24.68
CA GLY A 333 7.16 24.42 -25.31
C GLY A 333 7.24 23.08 -26.05
N ARG A 334 8.44 22.56 -26.31
CA ARG A 334 8.62 21.19 -26.86
C ARG A 334 8.24 20.10 -25.87
N LYS A 335 8.10 20.45 -24.58
CA LYS A 335 7.68 19.55 -23.50
C LYS A 335 6.20 19.66 -23.15
N VAL A 336 5.47 20.54 -23.83
CA VAL A 336 4.05 20.80 -23.59
C VAL A 336 3.24 20.23 -24.76
N SER A 337 2.29 19.32 -24.48
CA SER A 337 1.48 18.68 -25.52
C SER A 337 0.07 19.25 -25.65
N LEU A 338 -0.47 19.81 -24.55
CA LEU A 338 -1.86 20.20 -24.35
C LEU A 338 -2.87 19.11 -24.70
N SER A 339 -2.46 17.84 -24.56
CA SER A 339 -3.33 16.71 -24.85
C SER A 339 -4.48 16.64 -23.83
N PRO A 340 -5.73 16.44 -24.27
CA PRO A 340 -6.85 16.27 -23.35
C PRO A 340 -6.67 14.99 -22.54
N ALA A 341 -7.09 15.02 -21.28
CA ALA A 341 -7.17 13.81 -20.47
C ALA A 341 -8.31 12.91 -20.99
N THR A 342 -8.00 11.65 -21.29
CA THR A 342 -8.97 10.62 -21.68
C THR A 342 -9.30 9.70 -20.52
N ASP A 343 -10.45 9.02 -20.62
CA ASP A 343 -10.86 7.93 -19.73
C ASP A 343 -11.00 8.35 -18.26
N CYS A 344 -11.43 9.59 -18.05
CA CYS A 344 -11.60 10.19 -16.74
C CYS A 344 -13.04 10.02 -16.26
N ALA A 345 -13.25 9.11 -15.30
CA ALA A 345 -14.55 8.88 -14.68
C ALA A 345 -14.60 9.50 -13.27
N PRO A 346 -15.75 10.07 -12.85
CA PRO A 346 -15.98 10.43 -11.45
C PRO A 346 -15.65 9.26 -10.53
N TYR A 347 -14.77 9.48 -9.56
CA TYR A 347 -14.25 8.43 -8.66
C TYR A 347 -13.71 7.16 -9.35
N GLY A 348 -13.50 7.17 -10.66
CA GLY A 348 -13.12 5.99 -11.42
C GLY A 348 -14.18 4.89 -11.44
N ILE A 349 -15.47 5.22 -11.30
CA ILE A 349 -16.60 4.28 -11.35
C ILE A 349 -17.49 4.53 -12.59
N PRO A 350 -18.28 3.55 -13.06
CA PRO A 350 -19.13 3.68 -14.23
C PRO A 350 -20.20 4.77 -14.07
N ALA A 351 -20.66 5.30 -15.20
CA ALA A 351 -21.80 6.20 -15.23
C ALA A 351 -23.08 5.50 -14.73
N GLY A 352 -23.96 6.25 -14.06
CA GLY A 352 -25.21 5.72 -13.49
C GLY A 352 -25.11 5.32 -12.02
N CYS A 353 -23.92 5.30 -11.44
CA CYS A 353 -23.75 5.20 -9.99
C CYS A 353 -24.23 6.48 -9.29
N PRO A 354 -24.97 6.36 -8.16
CA PRO A 354 -25.45 7.52 -7.43
C PRO A 354 -24.26 8.24 -6.77
N VAL A 355 -23.99 9.47 -7.24
CA VAL A 355 -22.97 10.35 -6.68
C VAL A 355 -23.64 11.71 -6.49
N SER A 356 -23.75 12.16 -5.23
CA SER A 356 -24.36 13.46 -4.89
C SER A 356 -23.49 14.63 -5.31
N GLU A 357 -22.17 14.51 -5.10
CA GLU A 357 -21.18 15.50 -5.50
C GLU A 357 -19.92 14.80 -6.00
N VAL A 358 -19.38 15.25 -7.13
CA VAL A 358 -18.14 14.70 -7.68
C VAL A 358 -16.94 15.40 -7.05
N GLY A 359 -16.30 14.75 -6.09
CA GLY A 359 -15.08 15.26 -5.45
C GLY A 359 -13.78 14.98 -6.21
N ARG A 360 -13.73 13.96 -7.07
CA ARG A 360 -12.49 13.58 -7.78
C ARG A 360 -12.75 12.81 -9.08
N TYR A 361 -11.75 12.79 -9.96
CA TYR A 361 -11.77 11.99 -11.18
C TYR A 361 -10.55 11.07 -11.26
N ARG A 362 -10.75 9.85 -11.74
CA ARG A 362 -9.71 8.82 -11.85
C ARG A 362 -9.80 8.13 -13.22
N LYS A 363 -8.64 7.67 -13.70
CA LYS A 363 -8.56 6.79 -14.87
C LYS A 363 -9.04 5.39 -14.53
N THR A 364 -9.76 4.76 -15.45
CA THR A 364 -10.12 3.35 -15.38
C THR A 364 -9.20 2.52 -16.28
N PRO A 365 -8.71 1.35 -15.82
CA PRO A 365 -7.89 0.49 -16.65
C PRO A 365 -8.78 -0.31 -17.61
N PHE A 366 -8.26 -0.60 -18.81
CA PHE A 366 -9.01 -1.29 -19.85
C PHE A 366 -9.53 -2.69 -19.44
N TRP A 367 -8.84 -3.37 -18.52
CA TRP A 367 -9.20 -4.72 -18.09
C TRP A 367 -10.37 -4.76 -17.11
N LEU A 368 -10.73 -3.63 -16.51
CA LEU A 368 -11.80 -3.57 -15.51
C LEU A 368 -13.15 -4.02 -16.09
N ASP A 369 -13.43 -3.59 -17.32
CA ASP A 369 -14.68 -3.92 -18.03
C ASP A 369 -14.66 -5.32 -18.66
N ALA A 370 -13.49 -5.97 -18.70
CA ALA A 370 -13.36 -7.35 -19.17
C ALA A 370 -13.80 -8.38 -18.11
N GLY A 371 -13.94 -7.96 -16.85
CA GLY A 371 -14.38 -8.79 -15.75
C GLY A 371 -15.73 -8.39 -15.16
N LYS A 372 -16.12 -9.08 -14.10
CA LYS A 372 -17.33 -8.83 -13.32
C LYS A 372 -16.96 -8.22 -11.97
N PRO A 373 -17.19 -6.92 -11.73
CA PRO A 373 -17.08 -6.34 -10.40
C PRO A 373 -18.04 -7.03 -9.43
N LEU A 374 -17.55 -7.44 -8.26
CA LEU A 374 -18.33 -8.10 -7.21
C LEU A 374 -18.47 -7.20 -5.99
N GLY A 375 -19.65 -7.21 -5.36
CA GLY A 375 -19.84 -6.71 -4.00
C GLY A 375 -19.73 -7.88 -3.03
N LEU A 376 -18.59 -8.00 -2.36
CA LEU A 376 -18.31 -9.08 -1.42
C LEU A 376 -18.74 -8.67 -0.02
N THR A 377 -19.68 -9.43 0.54
CA THR A 377 -20.19 -9.20 1.89
C THR A 377 -19.35 -9.98 2.89
N CYS A 378 -18.96 -9.36 4.00
CA CYS A 378 -18.27 -10.01 5.12
C CYS A 378 -19.03 -9.78 6.43
N ALA A 379 -18.99 -10.76 7.35
CA ALA A 379 -19.39 -10.58 8.75
C ALA A 379 -18.14 -10.40 9.61
N ILE A 380 -17.95 -9.20 10.17
CA ILE A 380 -16.72 -8.80 10.86
C ILE A 380 -17.03 -8.38 12.30
N ALA A 381 -16.18 -8.78 13.25
CA ALA A 381 -16.13 -8.16 14.58
C ALA A 381 -15.31 -6.86 14.54
N GLN A 382 -15.96 -5.72 14.31
CA GLN A 382 -15.29 -4.42 14.22
C GLN A 382 -14.97 -3.82 15.59
N ARG A 383 -13.94 -2.96 15.65
CA ARG A 383 -13.51 -2.21 16.85
C ARG A 383 -13.17 -0.74 16.56
N GLY A 384 -13.59 -0.24 15.40
CA GLY A 384 -13.29 1.11 14.92
C GLY A 384 -11.86 1.29 14.41
N GLU A 385 -11.56 2.50 13.95
CA GLU A 385 -10.29 2.86 13.30
C GLU A 385 -9.09 2.86 14.25
N SER A 386 -9.30 3.08 15.55
CA SER A 386 -8.24 2.98 16.56
C SER A 386 -7.96 1.55 17.01
N CYS A 387 -8.86 0.60 16.74
CA CYS A 387 -8.86 -0.77 17.27
C CYS A 387 -9.11 -0.94 18.78
N ASP A 388 -9.31 0.14 19.52
CA ASP A 388 -9.50 0.11 20.97
C ASP A 388 -10.99 0.04 21.39
N GLY A 389 -11.90 0.07 20.42
CA GLY A 389 -13.34 -0.03 20.67
C GLY A 389 -13.78 -1.43 21.09
N PRO A 390 -14.98 -1.55 21.68
CA PRO A 390 -15.60 -2.85 21.93
C PRO A 390 -15.83 -3.59 20.61
N ALA A 391 -15.74 -4.92 20.65
CA ALA A 391 -16.02 -5.74 19.48
C ALA A 391 -17.53 -5.74 19.18
N GLU A 392 -17.89 -5.35 17.97
CA GLU A 392 -19.27 -5.36 17.47
C GLU A 392 -19.33 -6.19 16.18
N SER A 393 -20.26 -7.15 16.11
CA SER A 393 -20.46 -7.92 14.90
C SER A 393 -21.29 -7.12 13.89
N VAL A 394 -20.69 -6.83 12.73
CA VAL A 394 -21.31 -6.05 11.67
C VAL A 394 -21.15 -6.76 10.34
N THR A 395 -22.19 -6.68 9.52
CA THR A 395 -22.13 -7.10 8.12
C THR A 395 -21.81 -5.88 7.25
N VAL A 396 -20.80 -5.99 6.40
CA VAL A 396 -20.38 -4.93 5.49
C VAL A 396 -20.21 -5.50 4.09
N GLN A 397 -20.54 -4.72 3.07
CA GLN A 397 -20.20 -5.03 1.69
C GLN A 397 -19.03 -4.17 1.24
N VAL A 398 -18.02 -4.80 0.66
CA VAL A 398 -16.90 -4.14 -0.01
C VAL A 398 -16.99 -4.45 -1.50
N GLY A 399 -16.88 -3.42 -2.33
CA GLY A 399 -16.99 -3.55 -3.77
C GLY A 399 -18.41 -3.39 -4.29
N GLY A 400 -18.63 -4.00 -5.45
CA GLY A 400 -19.76 -3.72 -6.31
C GLY A 400 -19.41 -2.65 -7.33
N MET A 401 -20.30 -2.46 -8.30
CA MET A 401 -20.02 -1.61 -9.46
C MET A 401 -19.68 -0.16 -9.08
N CYS A 402 -20.30 0.35 -8.01
CA CYS A 402 -20.27 1.74 -7.59
C CYS A 402 -19.39 2.04 -6.37
N ASP A 403 -18.65 1.05 -5.86
CA ASP A 403 -17.71 1.30 -4.75
C ASP A 403 -16.53 2.16 -5.25
N THR A 404 -16.31 3.29 -4.56
CA THR A 404 -15.29 4.29 -4.90
C THR A 404 -13.92 4.00 -4.30
N GLN A 405 -13.83 2.97 -3.45
CA GLN A 405 -12.63 2.62 -2.70
C GLN A 405 -12.00 1.37 -3.30
N MET A 406 -12.67 0.22 -3.28
CA MET A 406 -12.14 -1.04 -3.80
C MET A 406 -13.21 -1.85 -4.52
N ARG A 407 -12.89 -2.36 -5.71
CA ARG A 407 -13.77 -3.23 -6.49
C ARG A 407 -13.08 -4.55 -6.81
N PRO A 408 -13.42 -5.64 -6.11
CA PRO A 408 -13.00 -6.99 -6.47
C PRO A 408 -13.56 -7.34 -7.85
N VAL A 409 -12.75 -7.94 -8.71
CA VAL A 409 -13.15 -8.27 -10.09
C VAL A 409 -12.91 -9.74 -10.37
N SER A 410 -13.97 -10.42 -10.79
CA SER A 410 -13.95 -11.82 -11.18
C SER A 410 -13.81 -11.98 -12.69
N GLY A 411 -13.06 -13.00 -13.14
CA GLY A 411 -13.03 -13.41 -14.55
C GLY A 411 -12.15 -12.56 -15.50
N VAL A 412 -11.28 -11.70 -14.97
CA VAL A 412 -10.20 -11.05 -15.74
C VAL A 412 -9.03 -12.04 -15.82
N HIS A 413 -8.25 -12.10 -16.92
CA HIS A 413 -7.09 -13.00 -17.12
C HIS A 413 -5.78 -12.30 -17.47
#